data_AF-A0A3A8MKF4-F1
#
_entry.id   AF-A0A3A8MKF4-F1
#
_cell.length_a   1.000
_cell.length_b   1.000
_cell.length_c   1.000
_cell.angle_alpha   90.00
_cell.angle_beta   90.00
_cell.angle_gamma   90.00
#
_symmetry.space_group_name_H-M   'P 1'
#
loop_
_entity.id
_entity.type
_entity.pdbx_description
1 polymer ?
#
loop_
_entity_poly.entity_id
_entity_poly.type
_entity_poly.pdbx_seq_one_letter_code
_entity_poly.pdbx_strand_id
1 'polypeptide(L)' 'MNDVLITGANGQVGRALQAHAWPDGWRPVALDRATLDLTDSAAIAAT' A
#
# COMPACT_ATOMS: atom_id res chain seq x y z
N MET A 1 -12.04 -10.23 -6.09
CA MET A 1 -11.40 -9.47 -5.01
C MET A 1 -10.23 -8.75 -5.63
N ASN A 2 -10.21 -7.42 -5.55
CA ASN A 2 -9.25 -6.55 -6.21
C ASN A 2 -8.36 -5.91 -5.15
N ASP A 3 -7.07 -6.22 -5.19
CA ASP A 3 -6.10 -5.68 -4.26
C ASP A 3 -5.55 -4.34 -4.76
N VAL A 4 -5.43 -3.38 -3.84
CA VAL A 4 -4.87 -2.05 -4.13
C VAL A 4 -3.64 -1.83 -3.28
N LEU A 5 -2.48 -1.77 -3.92
CA LEU A 5 -1.22 -1.46 -3.27
C LEU A 5 -1.16 0.02 -2.91
N ILE A 6 -1.00 0.31 -1.62
CA ILE A 6 -0.74 1.65 -1.08
C ILE A 6 0.71 1.69 -0.63
N THR A 7 1.51 2.55 -1.26
CA THR A 7 2.88 2.84 -0.83
C THR A 7 2.91 4.11 0.00
N GLY A 8 3.81 4.19 0.98
CA GLY A 8 3.81 5.29 1.94
C GLY A 8 2.69 5.18 2.97
N ALA A 9 2.36 3.96 3.41
CA ALA A 9 1.28 3.64 4.35
C ALA A 9 1.25 4.51 5.62
N ASN A 10 2.42 4.96 6.12
CA ASN A 10 2.51 5.76 7.34
C ASN A 10 2.27 7.27 7.14
N GLY A 11 2.14 7.73 5.89
CA GLY A 11 1.82 9.12 5.57
C GLY A 11 0.35 9.48 5.83
N GLN A 12 0.03 10.77 5.71
CA GLN A 12 -1.31 11.30 5.97
C GLN A 12 -2.38 10.60 5.13
N VAL A 13 -2.14 10.52 3.81
CA VAL A 13 -3.05 9.87 2.85
C VAL A 13 -3.05 8.36 3.03
N GLY A 14 -1.89 7.73 3.26
CA GLY A 14 -1.79 6.29 3.48
C GLY A 14 -2.61 5.83 4.70
N ARG A 15 -2.58 6.58 5.80
CA ARG A 15 -3.40 6.32 6.99
C ARG A 15 -4.89 6.55 6.73
N ALA A 16 -5.24 7.62 6.02
CA ALA A 16 -6.63 7.89 5.67
C ALA A 16 -7.23 6.79 4.78
N LEU A 17 -6.47 6.28 3.79
CA LEU A 17 -6.89 5.19 2.93
C LEU A 17 -7.05 3.87 3.69
N GLN A 18 -6.17 3.59 4.66
CA GLN A 18 -6.30 2.40 5.52
C GLN A 18 -7.53 2.47 6.43
N ALA A 19 -7.88 3.65 6.93
CA ALA A 19 -9.06 3.86 7.78
C ALA A 19 -10.37 3.96 6.98
N HIS A 20 -10.29 4.04 5.64
CA HIS A 20 -11.47 4.17 4.80
C HIS A 20 -12.28 2.86 4.74
N ALA A 21 -13.60 2.97 4.65
CA ALA A 21 -14.47 1.83 4.38
C ALA A 21 -14.43 1.53 2.87
N TRP A 22 -13.60 0.57 2.47
CA TRP A 22 -13.47 0.20 1.06
C TRP A 22 -14.75 -0.47 0.53
N PRO A 23 -15.13 -0.20 -0.73
CA PRO A 23 -16.25 -0.88 -1.36
C PRO A 23 -16.05 -2.39 -1.42
N ASP A 24 -17.16 -3.12 -1.49
CA ASP A 24 -17.12 -4.58 -1.61
C ASP A 24 -16.27 -5.03 -2.80
N GLY A 25 -15.50 -6.09 -2.57
CA GLY A 25 -14.60 -6.65 -3.55
C GLY A 25 -13.29 -5.89 -3.72
N TRP A 26 -13.04 -4.82 -2.97
CA TRP A 26 -11.76 -4.11 -2.93
C TRP A 26 -11.08 -4.23 -1.57
N ARG A 27 -9.75 -4.37 -1.59
CA ARG A 27 -8.95 -4.50 -0.36
C ARG A 27 -7.65 -3.70 -0.47
N PRO A 28 -7.36 -2.81 0.50
CA PRO A 28 -6.08 -2.13 0.56
C PRO A 28 -4.98 -3.08 1.06
N VAL A 29 -3.81 -3.00 0.42
CA VAL A 29 -2.56 -3.62 0.88
C VAL A 29 -1.56 -2.49 1.10
N ALA A 30 -1.28 -2.18 2.37
CA ALA A 30 -0.49 -1.01 2.72
C ALA A 30 0.95 -1.41 3.06
N LEU A 31 1.91 -0.84 2.32
CA LEU A 31 3.34 -1.00 2.57
C LEU A 31 3.96 0.34 2.95
N ASP A 32 4.80 0.31 3.96
CA ASP A 32 5.67 1.44 4.29
C ASP A 32 7.07 1.25 3.71
N ARG A 33 7.94 2.23 3.96
CA ARG A 33 9.31 2.21 3.45
C ARG A 33 10.16 1.08 4.05
N ALA A 34 9.85 0.62 5.27
CA ALA A 34 10.60 -0.48 5.87
C ALA A 34 10.24 -1.82 5.22
N THR A 35 9.01 -1.96 4.71
CA THR A 35 8.56 -3.16 3.99
C THR A 35 8.94 -3.15 2.51
N LEU A 36 8.81 -1.98 1.84
CA LEU A 36 9.18 -1.81 0.43
C LEU A 36 9.74 -0.40 0.21
N ASP A 37 11.06 -0.30 0.03
CA ASP A 37 11.68 0.98 -0.36
C ASP A 37 11.51 1.18 -1.87
N LEU A 38 10.77 2.22 -2.25
CA LEU A 38 10.51 2.54 -3.66
C LEU A 38 11.76 3.00 -4.44
N THR A 39 12.86 3.27 -3.75
CA THR A 39 14.15 3.55 -4.39
C THR A 39 14.89 2.29 -4.82
N ASP A 40 14.45 1.10 -4.38
CA ASP A 40 15.00 -0.20 -4.76
C ASP A 40 14.11 -0.87 -5.83
N SER A 41 14.49 -0.68 -7.10
CA SER A 41 13.78 -1.29 -8.24
C SER A 41 13.83 -2.82 -8.23
N ALA A 42 14.84 -3.45 -7.62
CA ALA A 42 14.93 -4.90 -7.55
C ALA A 42 13.93 -5.45 -6.53
N ALA A 43 13.77 -4.78 -5.39
CA ALA A 43 12.75 -5.12 -4.40
C ALA A 43 11.33 -5.00 -4.97
N ILE A 44 11.07 -3.94 -5.76
CA ILE A 44 9.78 -3.77 -6.46
C ILE A 44 9.51 -4.93 -7.41
N ALA A 45 10.50 -5.33 -8.22
CA ALA A 45 10.32 -6.40 -9.21
C ALA A 45 10.14 -7.80 -8.59
N ALA A 46 10.54 -7.99 -7.33
CA ALA A 46 10.42 -9.24 -6.60
C ALA A 46 9.10 -9.36 -5.80
N THR A 47 8.25 -8.34 -5.84
CA THR A 47 6.94 -8.29 -5.15
C THR A 47 5.83 -8.78 -6.08
#